data_AF-A0A0F0CQ56-F1
#
_entry.id   AF-A0A0F0CQ56-F1
#
_cell.length_a   1.000
_cell.length_b   1.000
_cell.length_c   1.000
_cell.angle_alpha   90.00
_cell.angle_beta   90.00
_cell.angle_gamma   90.00
#
_symmetry.space_group_name_H-M   'P 1'
#
loop_
_entity.id
_entity.type
_entity.pdbx_description
1 polymer ?
#
loop_
_entity_poly.entity_id
_entity_poly.type
_entity_poly.pdbx_seq_one_letter_code
_entity_poly.pdbx_strand_id
1 'polypeptide(L)' 'MDILPPKFAFFIKLNPMYYIVDGYRNSFLYHKAFWVNYMQFYYFWGVASIILFAGGMIFLRLKKDFAEVL' A
#
# COMPACT_ATOMS: atom_id res chain seq x y z
N MET A 1 -12.59 0.90 14.78
CA MET A 1 -11.17 1.12 15.13
C MET A 1 -11.01 1.38 16.64
N ASP A 2 -12.10 1.29 17.40
CA ASP A 2 -12.18 1.68 18.82
C ASP A 2 -11.82 0.57 19.82
N ILE A 3 -11.45 -0.60 19.30
CA ILE A 3 -11.03 -1.79 20.07
C ILE A 3 -9.50 -1.95 20.12
N LEU A 4 -8.74 -1.10 19.42
CA LEU A 4 -7.28 -1.17 19.38
C LEU A 4 -6.64 -0.13 20.31
N PRO A 5 -5.65 -0.49 21.13
CA PRO A 5 -4.94 0.47 21.95
C PRO A 5 -4.26 1.53 21.07
N PRO A 6 -4.26 2.81 21.47
CA PRO A 6 -3.83 3.94 20.62
C PRO A 6 -2.38 3.82 20.12
N LYS A 7 -1.50 3.15 20.87
CA LYS A 7 -0.13 2.85 20.44
C LYS A 7 -0.08 1.97 19.19
N PHE A 8 -0.97 0.97 19.07
CA PHE A 8 -0.99 0.04 17.94
C PHE A 8 -1.78 0.59 16.75
N ALA A 9 -2.74 1.47 16.99
CA ALA A 9 -3.53 2.11 15.93
C ALA A 9 -2.65 2.90 14.95
N PHE A 10 -1.57 3.52 15.43
CA PHE A 10 -0.62 4.24 14.56
C PHE A 10 0.12 3.29 13.61
N PHE A 11 0.66 2.18 14.12
CA PHE A 11 1.37 1.19 13.31
C PHE A 11 0.47 0.55 12.25
N ILE A 12 -0.79 0.26 12.59
CA ILE A 12 -1.74 -0.30 11.64
C ILE A 12 -2.09 0.71 10.54
N LYS A 13 -2.27 1.99 10.88
CA LYS A 13 -2.53 3.05 9.90
C LYS A 13 -1.37 3.29 8.93
N LEU A 14 -0.14 2.98 9.32
CA LEU A 14 1.04 3.08 8.45
C LEU A 14 1.09 1.96 7.40
N ASN A 15 0.44 0.83 7.63
CA ASN A 15 0.44 -0.25 6.66
C ASN A 15 -0.38 0.16 5.42
N PRO A 16 0.18 0.16 4.19
CA PRO A 16 -0.57 0.52 2.98
C PRO A 16 -1.80 -0.38 2.74
N MET A 17 -1.82 -1.62 3.26
CA MET A 17 -2.99 -2.50 3.21
C MET A 17 -4.19 -1.96 3.99
N TYR A 18 -3.95 -1.08 4.97
CA TYR A 18 -5.01 -0.42 5.72
C TYR A 18 -5.96 0.36 4.81
N TYR A 19 -5.42 1.04 3.79
CA TYR A 19 -6.21 1.79 2.82
C TYR A 19 -7.20 0.90 2.06
N ILE A 20 -6.76 -0.28 1.62
CA ILE A 20 -7.60 -1.23 0.89
C ILE A 20 -8.74 -1.74 1.79
N VAL A 21 -8.41 -2.13 3.03
CA VAL A 21 -9.39 -2.67 3.97
C VAL A 21 -10.41 -1.61 4.39
N ASP A 22 -9.96 -0.38 4.68
CA ASP A 22 -10.85 0.73 5.03
C ASP A 22 -11.70 1.16 3.83
N GLY A 23 -11.12 1.25 2.63
CA GLY A 23 -11.85 1.54 1.40
C GLY A 23 -12.92 0.49 1.08
N TYR A 24 -12.59 -0.80 1.25
CA TYR A 24 -13.54 -1.90 1.08
C TYR A 24 -14.66 -1.80 2.11
N ARG A 25 -14.33 -1.68 3.40
CA ARG A 25 -15.32 -1.50 4.47
C ARG A 25 -16.24 -0.30 4.18
N ASN A 26 -15.68 0.82 3.74
CA ASN A 26 -16.45 2.04 3.48
C ASN A 26 -17.36 1.94 2.24
N SER A 27 -16.91 1.21 1.22
CA SER A 27 -17.71 0.93 0.03
C SER A 27 -18.93 0.06 0.36
N PHE A 28 -18.75 -0.97 1.21
CA PHE A 28 -19.83 -1.90 1.53
C PHE A 28 -20.77 -1.39 2.64
N LEU A 29 -20.23 -0.81 3.72
CA LEU A 29 -21.05 -0.39 4.86
C LEU A 29 -21.68 0.99 4.65
N TYR A 30 -20.94 1.93 4.04
CA TYR A 30 -21.36 3.33 3.95
C TYR A 30 -21.65 3.77 2.50
N HIS A 31 -21.54 2.86 1.52
CA HIS A 31 -21.76 3.15 0.08
C HIS A 31 -20.93 4.34 -0.43
N LYS A 32 -19.77 4.58 0.20
CA LYS A 32 -18.83 5.64 -0.19
C LYS A 32 -17.78 5.05 -1.10
N ALA A 33 -17.48 5.74 -2.20
CA ALA A 33 -16.46 5.26 -3.13
C ALA A 33 -15.07 5.17 -2.46
N PHE A 34 -14.23 4.27 -2.97
CA PHE A 34 -12.93 3.95 -2.37
C PHE A 34 -11.94 5.13 -2.35
N TRP A 35 -12.09 6.08 -3.26
CA TRP A 35 -11.26 7.29 -3.39
C TRP A 35 -11.73 8.48 -2.54
N VAL A 36 -12.77 8.33 -1.72
CA VAL A 36 -13.29 9.45 -0.90
C VAL A 36 -12.23 9.98 0.08
N ASN A 37 -11.30 9.14 0.53
CA ASN A 37 -10.18 9.59 1.35
C ASN A 37 -8.95 9.90 0.48
N TYR A 38 -8.86 11.13 -0.01
CA TYR A 38 -7.76 11.59 -0.86
C TYR A 38 -6.37 11.40 -0.22
N MET A 39 -6.24 11.62 1.09
CA MET A 39 -4.95 11.49 1.78
C MET A 39 -4.45 10.04 1.78
N GLN A 40 -5.34 9.07 2.04
CA GLN A 40 -4.97 7.65 1.99
C GLN A 40 -4.76 7.17 0.55
N PHE A 41 -5.50 7.70 -0.42
CA PHE A 41 -5.31 7.41 -1.85
C PHE A 41 -3.89 7.77 -2.30
N TYR A 42 -3.46 9.03 -2.08
CA TYR A 42 -2.11 9.46 -2.48
C TYR A 42 -1.00 8.71 -1.73
N TYR A 43 -1.21 8.44 -0.43
CA TYR A 43 -0.26 7.66 0.36
C TYR A 43 -0.05 6.26 -0.23
N PHE A 44 -1.15 5.52 -0.46
CA PHE A 44 -1.09 4.17 -1.01
C PHE A 44 -0.45 4.14 -2.40
N TRP A 45 -0.93 4.97 -3.32
CA TRP A 45 -0.43 4.98 -4.70
C TRP A 45 1.01 5.47 -4.80
N GLY A 46 1.42 6.41 -3.94
CA GLY A 46 2.81 6.84 -3.82
C GLY A 46 3.72 5.69 -3.38
N VAL A 47 3.37 5.01 -2.28
CA VAL A 47 4.15 3.87 -1.77
C VAL A 47 4.17 2.72 -2.77
N ALA A 48 3.02 2.35 -3.34
CA ALA A 48 2.93 1.27 -4.32
C ALA A 48 3.77 1.55 -5.58
N SER A 49 3.72 2.79 -6.09
CA SER A 49 4.53 3.19 -7.25
C SER A 49 6.02 3.14 -6.93
N ILE A 50 6.44 3.65 -5.76
CA ILE A 50 7.84 3.59 -5.33
C ILE A 50 8.33 2.14 -5.27
N ILE A 51 7.56 1.25 -4.65
CA ILE A 51 7.90 -0.18 -4.56
C ILE A 51 7.97 -0.81 -5.96
N LEU A 52 7.01 -0.50 -6.84
CA LEU A 52 6.97 -1.03 -8.19
C LEU A 52 8.19 -0.60 -9.02
N PHE A 53 8.51 0.69 -9.03
CA PHE A 53 9.65 1.21 -9.78
C PHE A 53 10.98 0.78 -9.17
N ALA A 54 11.14 0.85 -7.85
CA ALA A 54 12.34 0.40 -7.18
C ALA A 54 12.57 -1.11 -7.40
N GLY A 55 11.54 -1.92 -7.20
CA GLY A 55 11.57 -3.36 -7.46
C GLY A 55 11.87 -3.68 -8.92
N GLY A 56 11.26 -2.96 -9.86
CA GLY A 56 11.52 -3.10 -11.29
C GLY A 56 12.97 -2.75 -11.66
N MET A 57 13.52 -1.65 -11.12
CA MET A 57 14.92 -1.27 -11.34
C MET A 57 15.89 -2.30 -10.76
N ILE A 58 15.62 -2.79 -9.55
CA ILE A 58 16.41 -3.84 -8.90
C ILE A 58 16.36 -5.11 -9.74
N PHE A 59 15.18 -5.54 -10.16
CA PHE A 59 14.99 -6.72 -11.00
C PHE A 59 15.73 -6.62 -12.33
N LEU A 60 15.69 -5.45 -12.99
CA LEU A 60 16.43 -5.21 -14.24
C LEU A 60 17.94 -5.26 -14.05
N ARG A 61 18.46 -4.82 -12.90
CA ARG A 61 19.89 -4.96 -12.56
C ARG A 61 20.26 -6.41 -12.32
N LEU A 62 19.55 -7.11 -11.44
CA LEU A 62 19.84 -8.52 -11.14
C LEU A 62 19.70 -9.43 -12.35
N LYS A 63 18.75 -9.15 -13.26
CA LYS A 63 18.58 -9.92 -14.49
C LYS A 63 19.88 -10.04 -15.31
N LYS A 64 20.73 -8.99 -15.31
CA LYS A 64 22.01 -9.03 -16.02
C LYS A 64 22.95 -10.07 -15.41
N ASP A 65 23.10 -10.07 -14.09
CA ASP A 65 23.96 -11.02 -13.37
C ASP A 65 23.46 -12.46 -13.51
N PHE A 66 22.13 -12.68 -13.55
CA PHE A 66 21.56 -14.01 -13.82
C PHE A 66 21.81 -14.51 -15.25
N ALA A 67 21.98 -13.61 -16.22
CA ALA A 67 22.29 -14.00 -17.59
C ALA A 67 23.75 -14.44 -17.78
N GLU A 68 24.66 -14.02 -16.90
CA GLU A 68 26.07 -14.43 -16.94
C GLU A 68 26.32 -15.80 -16.28
N VAL A 69 25.37 -16.30 -15.49
CA VAL A 69 25.46 -17.61 -14.79
C VAL A 69 24.98 -18.78 -15.66
N LEU A 70 24.38 -18.51 -16.82
CA LEU A 70 23.81 -19.49 -17.75
C LEU A 70 24.71 -19.69 -18.98
#